data_AF-J2PIQ5-F1
#
_entry.id   AF-J2PIQ5-F1
#
_cell.length_a   1.000
_cell.length_b   1.000
_cell.length_c   1.000
_cell.angle_alpha   90.00
_cell.angle_beta   90.00
_cell.angle_gamma   90.00
#
_symmetry.space_group_name_H-M   'P 1'
#
loop_
_entity.id
_entity.type
_entity.pdbx_description
1 polymer ?
#
loop_
_entity_poly.entity_id
_entity_poly.type
_entity_poly.pdbx_seq_one_letter_code
_entity_poly.pdbx_strand_id
1 'polypeptide(L)'
;MSRTSFMALMLALVVARPVGAKESLSIDIYAIPSPSIVHAVNEVSVDLAARGMATFHAKGQQAHVTLYLTQYPPSAAPALKAAVFKATKGCRSFPLTVAGLERTSSNWLFLKVDRTAALQRLADKITLAAEPLRSQNLSAPSWIKDYPEKLPAFERYGSPNVFMEFDPHLSLLANERSLNLGNI
;
A
#
# COMPACT_ATOMS: atom_id res chain seq x y z
N MET A 1 -62.06 -35.59 -8.18
CA MET A 1 -60.65 -35.29 -7.84
C MET A 1 -60.45 -33.78 -7.94
N SER A 2 -60.19 -33.17 -6.79
CA SER A 2 -60.15 -31.73 -6.52
C SER A 2 -58.96 -31.05 -7.22
N ARG A 3 -59.20 -29.88 -7.83
CA ARG A 3 -58.16 -28.91 -8.19
C ARG A 3 -58.28 -27.70 -7.27
N THR A 4 -57.64 -27.78 -6.12
CA THR A 4 -57.41 -26.66 -5.23
C THR A 4 -56.30 -25.79 -5.80
N SER A 5 -56.66 -24.59 -6.30
CA SER A 5 -55.69 -23.54 -6.62
C SER A 5 -55.31 -22.83 -5.33
N PHE A 6 -54.08 -23.03 -4.86
CA PHE A 6 -53.51 -22.23 -3.78
C PHE A 6 -52.93 -20.95 -4.38
N MET A 7 -53.60 -19.83 -4.09
CA MET A 7 -53.10 -18.49 -4.30
C MET A 7 -51.98 -18.25 -3.29
N ALA A 8 -50.72 -18.41 -3.71
CA ALA A 8 -49.57 -18.12 -2.86
C ALA A 8 -49.32 -16.61 -2.88
N LEU A 9 -49.62 -15.97 -1.75
CA LEU A 9 -49.33 -14.59 -1.42
C LEU A 9 -47.80 -14.38 -1.44
N MET A 10 -47.29 -13.68 -2.46
CA MET A 10 -45.90 -13.21 -2.48
C MET A 10 -45.73 -12.07 -1.48
N LEU A 11 -45.25 -12.40 -0.27
CA LEU A 11 -44.80 -11.41 0.69
C LEU A 11 -43.32 -11.11 0.42
N ALA A 12 -43.06 -10.13 -0.46
CA ALA A 12 -41.72 -9.60 -0.66
C ALA A 12 -41.36 -8.68 0.51
N LEU A 13 -40.80 -9.25 1.58
CA LEU A 13 -40.19 -8.47 2.66
C LEU A 13 -38.83 -7.96 2.17
N VAL A 14 -38.82 -6.81 1.49
CA VAL A 14 -37.58 -6.07 1.22
C VAL A 14 -37.15 -5.44 2.54
N VAL A 15 -36.34 -6.17 3.31
CA VAL A 15 -35.55 -5.56 4.37
C VAL A 15 -34.44 -4.78 3.68
N ALA A 16 -34.69 -3.50 3.42
CA ALA A 16 -33.66 -2.57 3.01
C ALA A 16 -32.61 -2.52 4.14
N ARG A 17 -31.49 -3.22 3.92
CA ARG A 17 -30.31 -3.07 4.77
C ARG A 17 -29.75 -1.66 4.55
N PRO A 18 -29.30 -0.98 5.60
CA PRO A 18 -28.71 0.34 5.46
C PRO A 18 -27.51 0.24 4.51
N VAL A 19 -27.52 1.05 3.45
CA VAL A 19 -26.35 1.36 2.63
C VAL A 19 -25.38 2.11 3.54
N GLY A 20 -24.50 1.37 4.21
CA GLY A 20 -23.86 1.81 5.44
C GLY A 20 -22.40 1.43 5.58
N ALA A 21 -21.62 1.61 4.51
CA ALA A 21 -20.20 1.96 4.51
C ALA A 21 -19.85 2.19 3.04
N LYS A 22 -19.28 3.34 2.69
CA LYS A 22 -18.71 3.52 1.35
C LYS A 22 -17.53 2.56 1.27
N GLU A 23 -17.74 1.39 0.67
CA GLU A 23 -16.65 0.42 0.48
C GLU A 23 -15.48 1.16 -0.17
N SER A 24 -14.30 1.02 0.43
CA SER A 24 -13.08 1.65 -0.06
C SER A 24 -11.99 0.59 -0.10
N LEU A 25 -11.20 0.64 -1.16
CA LEU A 25 -10.09 -0.26 -1.39
C LEU A 25 -8.80 0.47 -1.05
N SER A 26 -8.01 -0.08 -0.13
CA SER A 26 -6.63 0.35 0.05
C SER A 26 -5.81 -0.20 -1.11
N ILE A 27 -5.26 0.69 -1.95
CA ILE A 27 -4.49 0.29 -3.14
C ILE A 27 -3.08 0.85 -3.03
N ASP A 28 -2.11 -0.07 -3.07
CA ASP A 28 -0.69 0.24 -3.21
C ASP A 28 -0.29 0.25 -4.69
N ILE A 29 0.26 1.37 -5.14
CA ILE A 29 0.91 1.50 -6.44
C ILE A 29 2.42 1.52 -6.18
N TYR A 30 3.12 0.51 -6.70
CA TYR A 30 4.52 0.28 -6.35
C TYR A 30 5.42 0.01 -7.57
N ALA A 31 6.71 0.26 -7.39
CA ALA A 31 7.76 -0.16 -8.30
C ALA A 31 8.32 -1.53 -7.89
N ILE A 32 8.47 -2.41 -8.88
CA ILE A 32 9.10 -3.71 -8.68
C ILE A 32 10.61 -3.56 -8.94
N PRO A 33 11.48 -3.90 -7.98
CA PRO A 33 12.92 -3.81 -8.15
C PRO A 33 13.44 -4.95 -9.03
N SER A 34 14.69 -4.82 -9.50
CA SER A 34 15.33 -5.86 -10.32
C SER A 34 15.51 -7.19 -9.54
N PRO A 35 15.66 -8.33 -10.24
CA PRO A 35 15.82 -9.64 -9.58
C PRO A 35 16.93 -9.72 -8.53
N SER A 36 18.04 -8.99 -8.70
CA SER A 36 19.14 -8.97 -7.73
C SER A 36 18.74 -8.36 -6.39
N ILE A 37 17.93 -7.31 -6.39
CA ILE A 37 17.40 -6.71 -5.16
C ILE A 37 16.35 -7.63 -4.54
N VAL A 38 15.52 -8.29 -5.35
CA VAL A 38 14.56 -9.30 -4.85
C VAL A 38 15.29 -10.45 -4.18
N HIS A 39 16.40 -10.92 -4.76
CA HIS A 39 17.25 -11.94 -4.16
C HIS A 39 17.83 -11.48 -2.81
N ALA A 40 18.33 -10.25 -2.71
CA ALA A 40 18.83 -9.70 -1.44
C ALA A 40 17.72 -9.62 -0.37
N VAL A 41 16.49 -9.23 -0.75
CA VAL A 41 15.33 -9.25 0.16
C VAL A 41 15.02 -10.67 0.64
N ASN A 42 15.16 -11.66 -0.25
CA ASN A 42 14.98 -13.07 0.10
C ASN A 42 16.06 -13.56 1.07
N GLU A 43 17.33 -13.23 0.86
CA GLU A 43 18.43 -13.58 1.77
C GLU A 43 18.18 -13.02 3.17
N VAL A 44 17.86 -11.72 3.28
CA VAL A 44 17.50 -11.10 4.57
C VAL A 44 16.25 -11.75 5.17
N SER A 45 15.29 -12.16 4.36
CA SER A 45 14.09 -12.85 4.85
C SER A 45 14.40 -14.22 5.44
N VAL A 46 15.34 -14.96 4.86
CA VAL A 46 15.83 -16.25 5.39
C VAL A 46 16.56 -16.03 6.71
N ASP A 47 17.41 -15.02 6.81
CA ASP A 47 18.14 -14.69 8.05
C ASP A 47 17.18 -14.29 9.18
N LEU A 48 16.14 -13.52 8.86
CA LEU A 48 15.09 -13.14 9.81
C LEU A 48 14.25 -14.35 10.24
N ALA A 49 13.96 -15.28 9.32
CA ALA A 49 13.24 -16.51 9.62
C ALA A 49 14.01 -17.40 10.61
N ALA A 50 15.33 -17.52 10.47
CA ALA A 50 16.18 -18.24 11.41
C ALA A 50 16.13 -17.67 12.85
N ARG A 51 15.68 -16.40 12.99
CA ARG A 51 15.49 -15.69 14.25
C ARG A 51 14.03 -15.66 14.72
N GLY A 52 13.15 -16.40 14.05
CA GLY A 52 11.74 -16.53 14.39
C GLY A 52 10.85 -15.39 13.89
N MET A 53 11.31 -14.58 12.94
CA MET A 53 10.52 -13.47 12.35
C MET A 53 10.03 -13.84 10.94
N ALA A 54 8.77 -13.50 10.64
CA ALA A 54 8.17 -13.79 9.34
C ALA A 54 7.98 -12.51 8.54
N THR A 55 8.85 -12.27 7.56
CA THR A 55 8.80 -11.08 6.70
C THR A 55 7.56 -11.06 5.81
N PHE A 56 7.23 -9.88 5.29
CA PHE A 56 6.22 -9.74 4.25
C PHE A 56 6.53 -10.62 3.02
N HIS A 57 7.81 -10.69 2.64
CA HIS A 57 8.24 -11.52 1.52
C HIS A 57 8.01 -13.02 1.78
N ALA A 58 8.36 -13.51 2.96
CA ALA A 58 8.10 -14.90 3.37
C ALA A 58 6.59 -15.23 3.41
N LYS A 59 5.73 -14.22 3.59
CA LYS A 59 4.26 -14.34 3.53
C LYS A 59 3.70 -14.24 2.11
N GLY A 60 4.55 -14.24 1.08
CA GLY A 60 4.16 -14.19 -0.32
C GLY A 60 3.94 -12.78 -0.88
N GLN A 61 4.26 -11.73 -0.14
CA GLN A 61 4.22 -10.38 -0.70
C GLN A 61 5.45 -10.14 -1.58
N GLN A 62 5.23 -9.48 -2.71
CA GLN A 62 6.30 -9.11 -3.61
C GLN A 62 7.19 -8.05 -2.97
N ALA A 63 8.52 -8.14 -3.12
CA ALA A 63 9.40 -7.04 -2.74
C ALA A 63 9.12 -5.83 -3.64
N HIS A 64 8.87 -4.66 -3.05
CA HIS A 64 8.47 -3.47 -3.79
C HIS A 64 8.79 -2.18 -3.04
N VAL A 65 8.94 -1.09 -3.80
CA VAL A 65 8.97 0.28 -3.27
C VAL A 65 7.60 0.90 -3.53
N THR A 66 6.85 1.22 -2.47
CA THR A 66 5.58 1.94 -2.58
C THR A 66 5.83 3.32 -3.17
N LEU A 67 5.12 3.64 -4.26
CA LEU A 67 5.16 4.95 -4.91
C LEU A 67 4.00 5.82 -4.43
N TYR A 68 2.84 5.22 -4.19
CA TYR A 68 1.66 5.89 -3.67
C TYR A 68 0.67 4.86 -3.10
N LEU A 69 0.26 5.05 -1.85
CA LEU A 69 -0.70 4.19 -1.15
C LEU A 69 -1.81 5.05 -0.55
N THR A 70 -3.04 4.80 -0.98
CA THR A 70 -4.24 5.47 -0.42
C THR A 70 -5.48 4.61 -0.64
N GLN A 71 -6.65 5.14 -0.27
CA GLN A 71 -7.94 4.48 -0.47
C GLN A 71 -8.68 5.03 -1.68
N TYR A 72 -9.36 4.15 -2.41
CA TYR A 72 -10.15 4.45 -3.60
C TYR A 72 -11.56 3.86 -3.48
N PRO A 73 -12.58 4.46 -4.10
CA PRO A 73 -13.83 3.74 -4.32
C PRO A 73 -13.58 2.56 -5.28
N PRO A 74 -14.23 1.39 -5.10
CA PRO A 74 -14.06 0.23 -5.99
C PRO A 74 -14.25 0.56 -7.48
N SER A 75 -15.15 1.49 -7.80
CA SER A 75 -15.42 1.96 -9.16
C SER A 75 -14.24 2.68 -9.83
N ALA A 76 -13.24 3.17 -9.07
CA ALA A 76 -12.09 3.86 -9.62
C ALA A 76 -11.03 2.92 -10.21
N ALA A 77 -11.06 1.62 -9.92
CA ALA A 77 -9.99 0.69 -10.29
C ALA A 77 -9.66 0.68 -11.81
N PRO A 78 -10.62 0.69 -12.75
CA PRO A 78 -10.31 0.76 -14.17
C PRO A 78 -9.63 2.08 -14.58
N ALA A 79 -10.13 3.21 -14.08
CA ALA A 79 -9.57 4.53 -14.36
C ALA A 79 -8.16 4.67 -13.77
N LEU A 80 -7.95 4.13 -12.57
CA LEU A 80 -6.65 4.13 -11.90
C LEU A 80 -5.61 3.34 -12.70
N LYS A 81 -5.95 2.14 -13.18
CA LYS A 81 -5.06 1.34 -14.05
C LYS A 81 -4.68 2.12 -15.31
N ALA A 82 -5.64 2.78 -15.95
CA ALA A 82 -5.39 3.59 -17.15
C ALA A 82 -4.49 4.81 -16.85
N ALA A 83 -4.73 5.50 -15.72
CA ALA A 83 -3.93 6.64 -15.29
C ALA A 83 -2.48 6.25 -14.99
N VAL A 84 -2.28 5.16 -14.25
CA VAL A 84 -0.95 4.60 -13.94
C VAL A 84 -0.24 4.18 -15.23
N PHE A 85 -0.91 3.46 -16.13
CA PHE A 85 -0.32 3.06 -17.42
C PHE A 85 0.11 4.28 -18.26
N LYS A 86 -0.74 5.30 -18.36
CA LYS A 86 -0.40 6.55 -19.06
C LYS A 86 0.77 7.26 -18.40
N ALA A 87 0.82 7.30 -17.07
CA ALA A 87 1.89 7.91 -16.30
C ALA A 87 3.21 7.16 -16.45
N THR A 88 3.21 5.84 -16.59
CA THR A 88 4.44 5.05 -16.74
C THR A 88 4.86 4.86 -18.19
N LYS A 89 4.03 5.24 -19.17
CA LYS A 89 4.36 5.16 -20.59
C LYS A 89 5.65 5.93 -20.89
N GLY A 90 6.66 5.22 -21.39
CA GLY A 90 7.96 5.79 -21.74
C GLY A 90 8.93 5.96 -20.56
N CYS A 91 8.56 5.54 -19.34
CA CYS A 91 9.52 5.43 -18.25
C CYS A 91 10.60 4.39 -18.60
N ARG A 92 11.85 4.75 -18.33
CA ARG A 92 13.01 3.84 -18.47
C ARG A 92 13.34 3.29 -17.09
N SER A 93 13.98 2.11 -17.07
CA SER A 93 14.60 1.61 -15.85
C SER A 93 15.71 2.55 -15.38
N PHE A 94 15.92 2.58 -14.07
CA PHE A 94 16.98 3.34 -13.42
C PHE A 94 17.51 2.53 -12.22
N PRO A 95 18.77 2.74 -11.81
CA PRO A 95 19.33 2.03 -10.68
C PRO A 95 18.62 2.40 -9.38
N LEU A 96 18.46 1.41 -8.52
CA LEU A 96 18.07 1.58 -7.12
C LEU A 96 19.28 1.24 -6.26
N THR A 97 19.52 2.06 -5.25
CA THR A 97 20.57 1.81 -4.25
C THR A 97 19.89 1.47 -2.93
N VAL A 98 20.25 0.34 -2.33
CA VAL A 98 19.83 -0.04 -0.98
C VAL A 98 20.92 0.43 -0.01
N ALA A 99 20.57 1.36 0.88
CA ALA A 99 21.52 2.05 1.76
C ALA A 99 21.79 1.31 3.07
N GLY A 100 20.91 0.38 3.47
CA GLY A 100 21.05 -0.41 4.69
C GLY A 100 19.72 -0.81 5.31
N LEU A 101 19.80 -1.37 6.51
CA LEU A 101 18.64 -1.70 7.35
C LEU A 101 18.25 -0.50 8.21
N GLU A 102 16.95 -0.26 8.34
CA GLU A 102 16.41 0.75 9.26
C GLU A 102 15.32 0.14 10.13
N ARG A 103 15.43 0.35 11.44
CA ARG A 103 14.42 0.01 12.43
C ARG A 103 13.80 1.27 13.00
N THR A 104 12.47 1.36 13.01
CA THR A 104 11.77 2.47 13.66
C THR A 104 11.51 2.20 15.15
N SER A 105 11.18 3.25 15.89
CA SER A 105 10.71 3.15 17.28
C SER A 105 9.44 2.29 17.43
N SER A 106 8.63 2.20 16.37
CA SER A 106 7.43 1.37 16.29
C SER A 106 7.70 -0.06 15.78
N ASN A 107 8.96 -0.51 15.81
CA ASN A 107 9.39 -1.86 15.42
C ASN A 107 9.01 -2.25 13.98
N TRP A 108 9.04 -1.29 13.08
CA TRP A 108 9.11 -1.60 11.66
C TRP A 108 10.56 -1.86 11.28
N LEU A 109 10.77 -2.75 10.31
CA LEU A 109 12.09 -3.02 9.75
C LEU A 109 12.01 -2.90 8.23
N PHE A 110 12.94 -2.13 7.69
CA PHE A 110 13.01 -1.80 6.27
C PHE A 110 14.42 -2.01 5.72
N LEU A 111 14.53 -2.29 4.43
CA LEU A 111 15.73 -1.93 3.68
C LEU A 111 15.52 -0.52 3.11
N LYS A 112 16.35 0.43 3.53
CA LYS A 112 16.30 1.81 3.06
C LYS A 112 16.74 1.90 1.61
N VAL A 113 15.97 2.60 0.79
CA VAL A 113 16.33 2.86 -0.61
C VAL A 113 16.69 4.34 -0.75
N ASP A 114 17.75 4.64 -1.50
CA ASP A 114 18.12 6.03 -1.74
C ASP A 114 17.03 6.75 -2.53
N ARG A 115 16.67 7.94 -2.05
CA ARG A 115 15.74 8.85 -2.73
C ARG A 115 16.44 9.56 -3.88
N THR A 116 16.70 8.84 -4.96
CA THR A 116 17.26 9.41 -6.19
C THR A 116 16.24 10.30 -6.89
N ALA A 117 16.71 11.28 -7.67
CA ALA A 117 15.83 12.16 -8.43
C ALA A 117 14.96 11.40 -9.45
N ALA A 118 15.42 10.26 -9.96
CA ALA A 118 14.62 9.43 -10.87
C ALA A 118 13.46 8.74 -10.14
N LEU A 119 13.71 8.17 -8.96
CA LEU A 119 12.69 7.52 -8.14
C LEU A 119 11.67 8.52 -7.60
N GLN A 120 12.13 9.68 -7.10
CA GLN A 120 11.27 10.78 -6.68
C GLN A 120 10.33 11.22 -7.82
N ARG A 121 10.88 11.49 -9.02
CA ARG A 121 10.05 11.90 -10.17
C ARG A 121 9.02 10.84 -10.55
N LEU A 122 9.35 9.55 -10.43
CA LEU A 122 8.39 8.49 -10.68
C LEU A 122 7.28 8.51 -9.62
N ALA A 123 7.62 8.60 -8.34
CA ALA A 123 6.66 8.67 -7.24
C ALA A 123 5.71 9.88 -7.41
N ASP A 124 6.25 11.08 -7.61
CA ASP A 124 5.47 12.30 -7.79
C ASP A 124 4.52 12.20 -9.00
N LYS A 125 5.01 11.64 -10.12
CA LYS A 125 4.21 11.44 -11.33
C LYS A 125 3.06 10.46 -11.08
N ILE A 126 3.29 9.40 -10.32
CA ILE A 126 2.26 8.44 -9.94
C ILE A 126 1.25 9.08 -8.98
N THR A 127 1.70 9.81 -7.96
CA THR A 127 0.82 10.52 -7.03
C THR A 127 -0.10 11.48 -7.79
N LEU A 128 0.44 12.33 -8.66
CA LEU A 128 -0.37 13.29 -9.44
C LEU A 128 -1.35 12.61 -10.41
N ALA A 129 -1.01 11.45 -10.95
CA ALA A 129 -1.89 10.72 -11.85
C ALA A 129 -3.03 10.01 -11.11
N ALA A 130 -2.78 9.58 -9.87
CA ALA A 130 -3.66 8.70 -9.12
C ALA A 130 -4.50 9.43 -8.06
N GLU A 131 -3.97 10.51 -7.45
CA GLU A 131 -4.66 11.24 -6.39
C GLU A 131 -6.05 11.77 -6.76
N PRO A 132 -6.34 12.24 -7.99
CA PRO A 132 -7.67 12.76 -8.31
C PRO A 132 -8.78 11.69 -8.23
N LEU A 133 -8.41 10.40 -8.26
CA LEU A 133 -9.32 9.26 -8.20
C LEU A 133 -9.54 8.72 -6.79
N ARG A 134 -8.80 9.24 -5.79
CA ARG A 134 -8.86 8.76 -4.41
C ARG A 134 -10.21 9.07 -3.76
N SER A 135 -10.51 8.32 -2.70
CA SER A 135 -11.57 8.68 -1.77
C SER A 135 -11.23 10.01 -1.07
N GLN A 136 -12.18 10.96 -1.03
CA GLN A 136 -11.93 12.31 -0.52
C GLN A 136 -12.02 12.42 1.01
N ASN A 137 -12.83 11.58 1.65
CA ASN A 137 -13.07 11.63 3.10
C ASN A 137 -12.24 10.57 3.83
N LEU A 138 -10.92 10.79 3.89
CA LEU A 138 -9.98 9.89 4.57
C LEU A 138 -9.66 10.40 5.97
N SER A 139 -9.65 9.49 6.93
CA SER A 139 -9.11 9.78 8.26
C SER A 139 -7.62 9.48 8.27
N ALA A 140 -6.83 10.38 8.84
CA ALA A 140 -5.40 10.16 9.04
C ALA A 140 -5.17 8.90 9.90
N PRO A 141 -4.24 8.02 9.51
CA PRO A 141 -3.80 6.94 10.37
C PRO A 141 -3.35 7.46 11.74
N SER A 142 -3.63 6.71 12.81
CA SER A 142 -3.33 7.13 14.18
C SER A 142 -1.84 7.44 14.42
N TRP A 143 -0.96 6.72 13.73
CA TRP A 143 0.50 6.89 13.84
C TRP A 143 1.00 8.22 13.26
N ILE A 144 0.23 8.92 12.41
CA ILE A 144 0.64 10.25 11.90
C ILE A 144 0.81 11.26 13.04
N LYS A 145 0.19 11.05 14.20
CA LYS A 145 0.39 11.89 15.40
C LYS A 145 1.85 11.93 15.86
N ASP A 146 2.61 10.88 15.59
CA ASP A 146 4.03 10.78 15.92
C ASP A 146 4.93 11.44 14.84
N TYR A 147 4.34 11.84 13.71
CA TYR A 147 5.01 12.42 12.52
C TYR A 147 4.17 13.59 11.97
N PRO A 148 3.97 14.68 12.74
CA PRO A 148 3.09 15.79 12.38
C PRO A 148 3.48 16.47 11.05
N GLU A 149 4.75 16.42 10.66
CA GLU A 149 5.25 16.91 9.38
C GLU A 149 4.63 16.22 8.16
N LYS A 150 4.13 14.99 8.32
CA LYS A 150 3.49 14.20 7.25
C LYS A 150 2.00 14.50 7.07
N LEU A 151 1.38 15.19 8.03
CA LEU A 151 -0.05 15.47 7.99
C LEU A 151 -0.46 16.33 6.79
N PRO A 152 0.24 17.42 6.41
CA PRO A 152 -0.14 18.23 5.24
C PRO A 152 -0.14 17.43 3.93
N ALA A 153 0.81 16.51 3.77
CA ALA A 153 0.86 15.62 2.62
C ALA A 153 -0.35 14.67 2.61
N PHE A 154 -0.69 14.09 3.77
CA PHE A 154 -1.85 13.23 3.90
C PHE A 154 -3.18 13.96 3.61
N GLU A 155 -3.39 15.15 4.16
CA GLU A 155 -4.64 15.89 3.96
C GLU A 155 -4.84 16.27 2.48
N ARG A 156 -3.76 16.67 1.81
CA ARG A 156 -3.79 17.08 0.41
C ARG A 156 -3.92 15.90 -0.54
N TYR A 157 -3.11 14.86 -0.33
CA TYR A 157 -2.93 13.78 -1.29
C TYR A 157 -3.45 12.43 -0.80
N GLY A 158 -4.01 12.33 0.39
CA GLY A 158 -4.49 11.06 0.96
C GLY A 158 -3.40 10.04 1.28
N SER A 159 -2.12 10.44 1.24
CA SER A 159 -0.98 9.60 1.57
C SER A 159 0.12 10.43 2.25
N PRO A 160 0.73 9.95 3.33
CA PRO A 160 1.69 10.75 4.12
C PRO A 160 3.11 10.77 3.53
N ASN A 161 3.49 9.79 2.72
CA ASN A 161 4.86 9.62 2.21
C ASN A 161 4.97 10.00 0.72
N VAL A 162 4.62 11.23 0.38
CA VAL A 162 4.64 11.74 -1.01
C VAL A 162 5.38 13.08 -1.12
N PHE A 163 5.87 13.41 -2.32
CA PHE A 163 6.63 14.63 -2.59
C PHE A 163 7.81 14.80 -1.63
N MET A 164 7.84 15.89 -0.85
CA MET A 164 8.93 16.19 0.09
C MET A 164 9.08 15.14 1.19
N GLU A 165 7.98 14.44 1.53
CA GLU A 165 7.92 13.39 2.54
C GLU A 165 8.09 11.98 1.94
N PHE A 166 8.39 11.89 0.64
CA PHE A 166 8.66 10.60 0.02
C PHE A 166 9.89 9.95 0.66
N ASP A 167 9.69 8.75 1.18
CA ASP A 167 10.67 7.98 1.95
C ASP A 167 10.71 6.54 1.42
N PRO A 168 11.48 6.28 0.33
CA PRO A 168 11.46 5.00 -0.34
C PRO A 168 12.16 3.91 0.46
N HIS A 169 11.50 2.76 0.59
CA HIS A 169 12.01 1.60 1.30
C HIS A 169 11.41 0.30 0.79
N LEU A 170 12.04 -0.83 1.13
CA LEU A 170 11.48 -2.17 0.97
C LEU A 170 11.07 -2.68 2.35
N SER A 171 9.76 -2.91 2.54
CA SER A 171 9.23 -3.38 3.82
C SER A 171 9.56 -4.83 4.11
N LEU A 172 10.19 -5.10 5.25
CA LEU A 172 10.49 -6.44 5.72
C LEU A 172 9.49 -6.88 6.79
N LEU A 173 9.33 -6.06 7.83
CA LEU A 173 8.48 -6.34 9.00
C LEU A 173 7.71 -5.08 9.41
N ALA A 174 6.53 -5.27 10.00
CA ALA A 174 5.75 -4.19 10.60
C ALA A 174 5.35 -4.55 12.02
N ASN A 175 5.63 -3.64 12.96
CA ASN A 175 5.29 -3.79 14.37
C ASN A 175 5.69 -5.16 14.95
N GLU A 176 6.90 -5.61 14.63
CA GLU A 176 7.42 -6.89 15.08
C GLU A 176 7.62 -6.87 16.61
N ARG A 177 7.24 -7.97 17.27
CA ARG A 177 7.25 -8.11 18.73
C ARG A 177 8.33 -9.06 19.23
N SER A 178 9.00 -9.76 18.32
CA SER A 178 10.14 -10.60 18.65
C SER A 178 11.23 -9.80 19.36
N LEU A 179 11.69 -10.29 20.51
CA LEU A 179 12.83 -9.71 21.24
C LEU A 179 14.12 -9.75 20.40
N ASN A 180 14.20 -10.67 19.44
CA ASN A 180 15.35 -10.83 18.56
C ASN A 180 15.51 -9.67 17.56
N LEU A 181 14.48 -8.83 17.37
CA LEU A 181 14.59 -7.62 16.57
C LEU A 181 15.61 -6.62 17.14
N GLY A 182 15.90 -6.67 18.45
CA GLY A 182 16.93 -5.85 19.10
C GLY A 182 18.37 -6.21 18.73
N ASN A 183 18.58 -7.37 18.13
CA ASN A 183 19.89 -7.95 17.88
C ASN A 183 20.21 -8.04 16.37
N ILE A 184 19.57 -7.19 15.56
CA ILE A 184 19.74 -7.11 14.11
C ILE A 184 20.54 -5.87 13.76
#